data_AF-A0A6G0QE73-F1
#
_entry.id   AF-A0A6G0QE73-F1
#
_cell.length_a   1.000
_cell.length_b   1.000
_cell.length_c   1.000
_cell.angle_alpha   90.00
_cell.angle_beta   90.00
_cell.angle_gamma   90.00
#
_symmetry.space_group_name_H-M   'P 1'
#
loop_
_entity.id
_entity.type
_entity.pdbx_description
1 polymer ?
#
loop_
_entity_poly.entity_id
_entity_poly.type
_entity_poly.pdbx_seq_one_letter_code
_entity_poly.pdbx_strand_id
1 'polypeptide(L)'
;MKTLQDLARVDGMGDISFHEVTDFHAMGFRAKVHAIYNSHFDRLLFLDADNVPVRDPTFLFDLKEFKDTGAVFWPDFWHPLNSIFNIHSQSLIWELLDIPFANMFEQESGQLLVDRRKHAARLELVRHYAFQRLDILDRMKLVHGDKDLFRFAWLKQLSPFHMIRYPPAVAGKVINESFCGMTMAQHDTEGNVLFLHRNSNNLSGVARRADRDNMAEAVRRATAKLASKNPGGRKTPKFKEVQAELKAIEAVPGKTLEAPELDGFPDPVIWTHLVSFKRATRLAHYVIETYNADPEFSKEQNCYGQRELGKNPNFYVQKVADLSFSGLETELRRYAMEAANRRQEKLSSP
;
A
#
# COMPACT_ATOMS: atom_id res chain seq x y z
N MET A 1 -21.86 8.84 1.81
CA MET A 1 -21.69 10.30 1.55
C MET A 1 -21.87 11.15 2.81
N LYS A 2 -23.05 11.18 3.46
CA LYS A 2 -23.33 12.09 4.59
C LYS A 2 -22.22 12.15 5.66
N THR A 3 -21.72 11.01 6.15
CA THR A 3 -20.62 10.95 7.12
C THR A 3 -19.33 11.64 6.67
N LEU A 4 -18.95 11.48 5.40
CA LEU A 4 -17.75 12.10 4.85
C LEU A 4 -17.94 13.61 4.70
N GLN A 5 -19.13 14.03 4.27
CA GLN A 5 -19.50 15.45 4.21
C GLN A 5 -19.56 16.10 5.59
N ASP A 6 -20.05 15.39 6.61
CA ASP A 6 -20.03 15.86 7.99
C ASP A 6 -18.59 16.04 8.47
N LEU A 7 -17.70 15.09 8.15
CA LEU A 7 -16.26 15.17 8.49
C LEU A 7 -15.57 16.34 7.80
N ALA A 8 -15.85 16.58 6.51
CA ALA A 8 -15.26 17.69 5.76
C ALA A 8 -15.74 19.08 6.21
N ARG A 9 -16.85 19.17 6.95
CA ARG A 9 -17.35 20.44 7.52
C ARG A 9 -16.69 20.78 8.85
N VAL A 10 -16.01 19.81 9.47
CA VAL A 10 -15.26 20.00 10.70
C VAL A 10 -13.81 20.24 10.29
N ASP A 11 -13.29 21.40 10.67
CA ASP A 11 -11.94 21.91 10.45
C ASP A 11 -11.70 22.72 9.17
N GLY A 12 -10.93 23.80 9.32
CA GLY A 12 -10.46 24.70 8.26
C GLY A 12 -9.47 24.07 7.27
N MET A 13 -9.67 22.81 6.93
CA MET A 13 -9.10 22.20 5.72
C MET A 13 -9.77 22.87 4.52
N GLY A 14 -9.03 23.02 3.41
CA GLY A 14 -9.54 23.67 2.19
C GLY A 14 -10.77 22.98 1.58
N ASP A 15 -11.18 23.39 0.39
CA ASP A 15 -12.38 22.85 -0.27
C ASP A 15 -12.27 21.33 -0.54
N ILE A 16 -12.85 20.52 0.35
CA ILE A 16 -12.96 19.07 0.19
C ILE A 16 -14.23 18.76 -0.62
N SER A 17 -14.05 18.02 -1.72
CA SER A 17 -15.16 17.49 -2.53
C SER A 17 -15.16 15.96 -2.50
N PHE A 18 -16.36 15.38 -2.50
CA PHE A 18 -16.54 13.93 -2.60
C PHE A 18 -17.26 13.60 -3.89
N HIS A 19 -16.69 12.66 -4.64
CA HIS A 19 -17.25 12.18 -5.90
C HIS A 19 -17.47 10.67 -5.77
N GLU A 20 -18.72 10.25 -5.95
CA GLU A 20 -19.06 8.82 -5.93
C GLU A 20 -18.59 8.15 -7.22
N VAL A 21 -17.93 7.01 -7.09
CA VAL A 21 -17.57 6.16 -8.23
C VAL A 21 -18.74 5.24 -8.52
N THR A 22 -19.47 5.51 -9.61
CA THR A 22 -20.66 4.74 -10.00
C THR A 22 -20.38 3.64 -11.02
N ASP A 23 -19.19 3.59 -11.61
CA ASP A 23 -18.78 2.53 -12.52
C ASP A 23 -18.48 1.24 -11.74
N PHE A 24 -19.31 0.22 -11.92
CA PHE A 24 -19.19 -1.06 -11.22
C PHE A 24 -17.91 -1.83 -11.58
N HIS A 25 -17.20 -1.49 -12.67
CA HIS A 25 -15.90 -2.08 -12.99
C HIS A 25 -14.75 -1.40 -12.24
N ALA A 26 -14.95 -0.21 -11.70
CA ALA A 26 -13.95 0.55 -10.96
C ALA A 26 -13.84 0.07 -9.50
N MET A 27 -13.52 -1.21 -9.33
CA MET A 27 -13.31 -1.86 -8.03
C MET A 27 -11.85 -2.28 -7.85
N GLY A 28 -11.43 -2.43 -6.59
CA GLY A 28 -10.05 -2.82 -6.25
C GLY A 28 -9.02 -1.85 -6.86
N PHE A 29 -7.97 -2.38 -7.47
CA PHE A 29 -6.89 -1.61 -8.11
C PHE A 29 -7.37 -0.71 -9.25
N ARG A 30 -8.53 -0.99 -9.86
CA ARG A 30 -9.09 -0.15 -10.93
C ARG A 30 -9.70 1.16 -10.42
N ALA A 31 -10.05 1.22 -9.13
CA ALA A 31 -10.70 2.38 -8.53
C ALA A 31 -9.81 3.63 -8.59
N LYS A 32 -8.50 3.49 -8.29
CA LYS A 32 -7.55 4.61 -8.38
C LYS A 32 -7.32 5.09 -9.81
N VAL A 33 -7.21 4.16 -10.77
CA VAL A 33 -7.09 4.51 -12.19
C VAL A 33 -8.33 5.30 -12.64
N HIS A 34 -9.53 4.85 -12.22
CA HIS A 34 -10.77 5.56 -12.47
C HIS A 34 -10.78 6.96 -11.85
N ALA A 35 -10.37 7.09 -10.59
CA ALA A 35 -10.34 8.36 -9.87
C ALA A 35 -9.39 9.38 -10.52
N ILE A 36 -8.18 8.95 -10.88
CA ILE A 36 -7.20 9.79 -11.57
C ILE A 36 -7.72 10.19 -12.95
N TYR A 37 -8.24 9.24 -13.72
CA TYR A 37 -8.71 9.48 -15.08
C TYR A 37 -9.92 10.42 -15.13
N ASN A 38 -10.88 10.29 -14.20
CA ASN A 38 -12.10 11.10 -14.13
C ASN A 38 -11.99 12.33 -13.20
N SER A 39 -10.80 12.64 -12.71
CA SER A 39 -10.58 13.78 -11.83
C SER A 39 -11.03 15.11 -12.46
N HIS A 40 -11.37 16.11 -11.64
CA HIS A 40 -11.60 17.48 -12.12
C HIS A 40 -10.33 18.33 -12.15
N PHE A 41 -9.22 17.83 -11.59
CA PHE A 41 -7.96 18.56 -11.52
C PHE A 41 -7.12 18.37 -12.78
N ASP A 42 -6.63 19.47 -13.36
CA ASP A 42 -5.67 19.43 -14.48
C ASP A 42 -4.33 18.82 -14.07
N ARG A 43 -3.87 19.13 -12.86
CA ARG A 43 -2.65 18.62 -12.25
C ARG A 43 -3.03 18.05 -10.90
N LEU A 44 -2.67 16.80 -10.63
CA LEU A 44 -3.04 16.13 -9.39
C LEU A 44 -1.86 15.40 -8.77
N LEU A 45 -1.89 15.32 -7.44
CA LEU A 45 -1.20 14.34 -6.64
C LEU A 45 -2.24 13.31 -6.19
N PHE A 46 -2.07 12.06 -6.58
CA PHE A 46 -2.86 10.95 -6.05
C PHE A 46 -2.15 10.36 -4.83
N LEU A 47 -2.93 9.91 -3.83
CA LEU A 47 -2.46 9.21 -2.64
C LEU A 47 -3.40 8.05 -2.34
N ASP A 48 -2.86 6.87 -2.08
CA ASP A 48 -3.59 5.77 -1.45
C ASP A 48 -3.97 6.13 0.00
N ALA A 49 -5.05 5.53 0.50
CA ALA A 49 -5.60 5.84 1.82
C ALA A 49 -4.68 5.47 2.98
N ASP A 50 -3.69 4.61 2.73
CA ASP A 50 -2.65 4.16 3.65
C ASP A 50 -1.27 4.73 3.30
N ASN A 51 -1.23 5.77 2.47
CA ASN A 51 -0.04 6.52 2.11
C ASN A 51 -0.13 7.96 2.62
N VAL A 52 0.75 8.30 3.55
CA VAL A 52 0.69 9.58 4.26
C VAL A 52 1.95 10.41 4.03
N PRO A 53 1.81 11.70 3.71
CA PRO A 53 2.95 12.59 3.64
C PRO A 53 3.44 12.98 5.04
N VAL A 54 4.75 13.06 5.25
CA VAL A 54 5.35 13.49 6.53
C VAL A 54 5.46 15.01 6.69
N ARG A 55 5.15 15.75 5.62
CA ARG A 55 5.13 17.22 5.54
C ARG A 55 4.26 17.65 4.36
N ASP A 56 3.87 18.93 4.30
CA ASP A 56 3.08 19.47 3.19
C ASP A 56 3.73 19.15 1.81
N PRO A 57 3.06 18.36 0.94
CA PRO A 57 3.58 17.98 -0.36
C PRO A 57 3.30 19.00 -1.47
N THR A 58 2.71 20.16 -1.17
CA THR A 58 2.31 21.16 -2.20
C THR A 58 3.48 21.62 -3.06
N PHE A 59 4.69 21.69 -2.51
CA PHE A 59 5.91 22.06 -3.25
C PHE A 59 6.20 21.13 -4.45
N LEU A 60 5.64 19.91 -4.48
CA LEU A 60 5.79 18.96 -5.58
C LEU A 60 5.32 19.54 -6.93
N PHE A 61 4.27 20.38 -6.92
CA PHE A 61 3.76 21.03 -8.14
C PHE A 61 4.71 22.10 -8.69
N ASP A 62 5.66 22.55 -7.88
CA ASP A 62 6.66 23.55 -8.25
C ASP A 62 8.01 22.99 -8.67
N LEU A 63 8.21 21.67 -8.50
CA LEU A 63 9.42 20.97 -8.91
C LEU A 63 9.73 21.22 -10.38
N LYS A 64 11.01 21.43 -10.67
CA LYS A 64 11.51 21.56 -12.05
C LYS A 64 11.19 20.29 -12.84
N GLU A 65 11.38 19.14 -12.22
CA GLU A 65 11.10 17.81 -12.75
C GLU A 65 9.64 17.68 -13.21
N PHE A 66 8.70 18.18 -12.41
CA PHE A 66 7.28 18.14 -12.74
C PHE A 66 6.93 19.17 -13.82
N LYS A 67 7.46 20.39 -13.75
CA LYS A 67 7.23 21.41 -14.79
C LYS A 67 7.75 20.95 -16.16
N ASP A 68 8.92 20.32 -16.20
CA ASP A 68 9.54 19.82 -17.43
C ASP A 68 8.77 18.64 -18.02
N THR A 69 8.42 17.65 -17.20
CA THR A 69 7.90 16.36 -17.69
C THR A 69 6.37 16.24 -17.58
N GLY A 70 5.76 16.90 -16.61
CA GLY A 70 4.35 16.75 -16.24
C GLY A 70 4.01 15.44 -15.54
N ALA A 71 5.00 14.63 -15.16
CA ALA A 71 4.78 13.36 -14.48
C ALA A 71 5.94 13.05 -13.52
N VAL A 72 5.64 12.87 -12.23
CA VAL A 72 6.60 12.38 -11.23
C VAL A 72 6.07 11.09 -10.62
N PHE A 73 6.92 10.06 -10.65
CA PHE A 73 6.63 8.72 -10.12
C PHE A 73 7.65 8.34 -9.06
N TRP A 74 7.24 7.45 -8.16
CA TRP A 74 8.09 6.95 -7.09
C TRP A 74 8.45 5.48 -7.31
N PRO A 75 9.69 5.09 -6.95
CA PRO A 75 10.12 3.70 -7.07
C PRO A 75 9.43 2.84 -6.01
N ASP A 76 9.13 1.60 -6.39
CA ASP A 76 8.88 0.48 -5.48
C ASP A 76 10.22 -0.06 -4.92
N PHE A 77 10.16 -1.00 -3.99
CA PHE A 77 11.32 -1.79 -3.56
C PHE A 77 11.94 -2.60 -4.70
N TRP A 78 11.15 -2.92 -5.71
CA TRP A 78 11.54 -3.91 -6.72
C TRP A 78 12.27 -3.28 -7.90
N HIS A 79 13.42 -3.86 -8.20
CA HIS A 79 14.17 -3.63 -9.42
C HIS A 79 14.09 -4.91 -10.26
N PRO A 80 14.15 -4.87 -11.61
CA PRO A 80 14.08 -6.05 -12.48
C PRO A 80 15.03 -7.20 -12.14
N LEU A 81 16.10 -6.93 -11.39
CA LEU A 81 17.04 -7.95 -10.90
C LEU A 81 16.49 -8.80 -9.74
N ASN A 82 15.55 -8.26 -8.97
CA ASN A 82 14.99 -8.85 -7.75
C ASN A 82 13.46 -8.69 -7.69
N SER A 83 12.79 -8.64 -8.86
CA SER A 83 11.34 -8.45 -8.94
C SER A 83 10.57 -9.64 -8.37
N ILE A 84 9.63 -9.38 -7.47
CA ILE A 84 8.66 -10.38 -6.98
C ILE A 84 7.34 -10.35 -7.78
N PHE A 85 7.21 -9.43 -8.72
CA PHE A 85 5.98 -9.19 -9.48
C PHE A 85 6.11 -9.53 -10.96
N ASN A 86 7.12 -10.33 -11.32
CA ASN A 86 7.35 -10.80 -12.68
C ASN A 86 7.66 -9.66 -13.67
N ILE A 87 8.33 -8.59 -13.22
CA ILE A 87 8.76 -7.45 -14.05
C ILE A 87 10.30 -7.49 -14.20
N HIS A 88 10.82 -8.63 -14.63
CA HIS A 88 12.24 -8.83 -14.95
C HIS A 88 12.47 -8.84 -16.46
N SER A 89 13.73 -8.90 -16.90
CA SER A 89 14.12 -8.77 -18.32
C SER A 89 13.54 -9.82 -19.28
N GLN A 90 13.11 -10.97 -18.77
CA GLN A 90 12.53 -12.08 -19.56
C GLN A 90 11.00 -12.17 -19.42
N SER A 91 10.37 -11.20 -18.75
CA SER A 91 8.92 -11.19 -18.59
C SER A 91 8.21 -10.97 -19.92
N LEU A 92 7.11 -11.70 -20.14
CA LEU A 92 6.26 -11.53 -21.32
C LEU A 92 5.56 -10.16 -21.37
N ILE A 93 5.60 -9.38 -20.28
CA ILE A 93 5.02 -8.03 -20.25
C ILE A 93 5.59 -7.12 -21.34
N TRP A 94 6.89 -7.25 -21.65
CA TRP A 94 7.59 -6.40 -22.62
C TRP A 94 7.11 -6.68 -24.05
N GLU A 95 6.96 -7.95 -24.41
CA GLU A 95 6.42 -8.36 -25.72
C GLU A 95 4.92 -8.07 -25.83
N LEU A 96 4.16 -8.39 -24.78
CA LEU A 96 2.71 -8.24 -24.78
C LEU A 96 2.27 -6.77 -24.92
N LEU A 97 2.98 -5.86 -24.26
CA LEU A 97 2.71 -4.42 -24.38
C LEU A 97 3.50 -3.79 -25.53
N ASP A 98 4.37 -4.54 -26.20
CA ASP A 98 5.28 -4.07 -27.25
C ASP A 98 6.05 -2.83 -26.78
N ILE A 99 6.78 -3.00 -25.67
CA ILE A 99 7.63 -2.00 -25.04
C ILE A 99 9.05 -2.56 -24.85
N PRO A 100 10.10 -1.77 -25.12
CA PRO A 100 11.46 -2.20 -24.81
C PRO A 100 11.64 -2.46 -23.32
N PHE A 101 12.49 -3.45 -22.99
CA PHE A 101 12.89 -3.67 -21.61
C PHE A 101 13.52 -2.40 -21.01
N ALA A 102 13.02 -2.00 -19.85
CA ALA A 102 13.53 -0.85 -19.10
C ALA A 102 14.19 -1.33 -17.80
N ASN A 103 15.53 -1.22 -17.74
CA ASN A 103 16.31 -1.54 -16.54
C ASN A 103 16.27 -0.38 -15.53
N MET A 104 15.14 -0.24 -14.85
CA MET A 104 14.88 0.77 -13.83
C MET A 104 13.96 0.20 -12.75
N PHE A 105 13.85 0.88 -11.60
CA PHE A 105 12.88 0.50 -10.58
C PHE A 105 11.47 0.36 -11.14
N GLU A 106 10.75 -0.63 -10.62
CA GLU A 106 9.31 -0.71 -10.73
C GLU A 106 8.67 0.52 -10.07
N GLN A 107 7.48 0.88 -10.52
CA GLN A 107 6.73 2.01 -9.95
C GLN A 107 5.88 1.54 -8.75
N GLU A 108 5.85 2.35 -7.71
CA GLU A 108 4.79 2.34 -6.70
C GLU A 108 3.67 3.33 -7.13
N SER A 109 2.45 2.84 -7.23
CA SER A 109 1.27 3.60 -7.66
C SER A 109 0.50 4.25 -6.52
N GLY A 110 0.85 3.94 -5.28
CA GLY A 110 0.24 4.53 -4.09
C GLY A 110 0.41 6.03 -3.98
N GLN A 111 1.29 6.62 -4.79
CA GLN A 111 1.36 8.05 -5.02
C GLN A 111 1.97 8.36 -6.38
N LEU A 112 1.40 9.36 -7.05
CA LEU A 112 1.90 9.86 -8.33
C LEU A 112 1.44 11.30 -8.54
N LEU A 113 2.27 12.07 -9.23
CA LEU A 113 1.98 13.45 -9.59
C LEU A 113 1.89 13.56 -11.12
N VAL A 114 0.74 13.96 -11.64
CA VAL A 114 0.49 13.98 -13.10
C VAL A 114 -0.24 15.23 -13.53
N ASP A 115 0.23 15.85 -14.62
CA ASP A 115 -0.51 16.79 -15.45
C ASP A 115 -1.36 16.01 -16.46
N ARG A 116 -2.66 15.94 -16.19
CA ARG A 116 -3.64 15.19 -16.98
C ARG A 116 -3.83 15.77 -18.37
N ARG A 117 -3.72 17.09 -18.53
CA ARG A 117 -3.86 17.73 -19.85
C ARG A 117 -2.68 17.37 -20.75
N LYS A 118 -1.46 17.41 -20.21
CA LYS A 118 -0.24 17.02 -20.94
C LYS A 118 -0.21 15.54 -21.27
N HIS A 119 -0.82 14.70 -20.42
CA HIS A 119 -0.73 13.23 -20.52
C HIS A 119 -2.06 12.51 -20.79
N ALA A 120 -3.05 13.19 -21.39
CA ALA A 120 -4.38 12.62 -21.64
C ALA A 120 -4.31 11.27 -22.40
N ALA A 121 -3.53 11.20 -23.48
CA ALA A 121 -3.35 9.97 -24.26
C ALA A 121 -2.65 8.84 -23.50
N ARG A 122 -1.84 9.16 -22.48
CA ARG A 122 -1.17 8.17 -21.63
C ARG A 122 -2.15 7.64 -20.59
N LEU A 123 -2.96 8.52 -20.01
CA LEU A 123 -4.00 8.14 -19.06
C LEU A 123 -5.10 7.28 -19.69
N GLU A 124 -5.43 7.51 -20.96
CA GLU A 124 -6.26 6.57 -21.74
C GLU A 124 -5.65 5.18 -21.82
N LEU A 125 -4.33 5.11 -22.00
CA LEU A 125 -3.62 3.84 -22.10
C LEU A 125 -3.56 3.13 -20.74
N VAL A 126 -3.34 3.86 -19.64
CA VAL A 126 -3.45 3.30 -18.28
C VAL A 126 -4.86 2.76 -18.03
N ARG A 127 -5.89 3.52 -18.40
CA ARG A 127 -7.29 3.09 -18.31
C ARG A 127 -7.53 1.85 -19.17
N HIS A 128 -6.98 1.81 -20.39
CA HIS A 128 -7.08 0.64 -21.25
C HIS A 128 -6.48 -0.59 -20.57
N TYR A 129 -5.25 -0.52 -20.06
CA TYR A 129 -4.61 -1.63 -19.36
C TYR A 129 -5.41 -2.11 -18.15
N ALA A 130 -5.89 -1.18 -17.32
CA ALA A 130 -6.62 -1.52 -16.09
C ALA A 130 -8.01 -2.10 -16.35
N PHE A 131 -8.70 -1.69 -17.42
CA PHE A 131 -10.10 -2.06 -17.69
C PHE A 131 -10.28 -3.06 -18.85
N GLN A 132 -9.19 -3.57 -19.44
CA GLN A 132 -9.29 -4.53 -20.54
C GLN A 132 -9.93 -5.85 -20.07
N ARG A 133 -11.00 -6.27 -20.76
CA ARG A 133 -11.86 -7.41 -20.37
C ARG A 133 -11.15 -8.76 -20.22
N LEU A 134 -10.07 -8.98 -20.96
CA LEU A 134 -9.35 -10.25 -20.92
C LEU A 134 -8.46 -10.36 -19.69
N ASP A 135 -8.17 -9.27 -18.97
CA ASP A 135 -7.36 -9.27 -17.75
C ASP A 135 -6.13 -10.20 -17.84
N ILE A 136 -5.45 -10.13 -18.99
CA ILE A 136 -4.39 -11.08 -19.33
C ILE A 136 -3.18 -10.88 -18.40
N LEU A 137 -2.98 -9.64 -17.96
CA LEU A 137 -1.94 -9.22 -17.04
C LEU A 137 -2.07 -9.95 -15.69
N ASP A 138 -3.26 -9.94 -15.09
CA ASP A 138 -3.51 -10.62 -13.82
C ASP A 138 -3.51 -12.15 -13.99
N ARG A 139 -4.15 -12.67 -15.04
CA ARG A 139 -4.21 -14.12 -15.28
C ARG A 139 -2.83 -14.75 -15.50
N MET A 140 -1.93 -14.04 -16.17
CA MET A 140 -0.56 -14.47 -16.41
C MET A 140 0.41 -13.99 -15.31
N LYS A 141 -0.08 -13.24 -14.31
CA LYS A 141 0.72 -12.68 -13.21
C LYS A 141 1.93 -11.89 -13.73
N LEU A 142 1.70 -11.01 -14.69
CA LEU A 142 2.76 -10.20 -15.33
C LEU A 142 3.01 -8.85 -14.61
N VAL A 143 2.04 -8.42 -13.81
CA VAL A 143 2.10 -7.24 -12.94
C VAL A 143 1.09 -7.45 -11.82
N HIS A 144 1.31 -6.84 -10.66
CA HIS A 144 0.37 -6.91 -9.55
C HIS A 144 -0.54 -5.69 -9.54
N GLY A 145 -1.80 -5.88 -9.94
CA GLY A 145 -2.78 -4.79 -9.97
C GLY A 145 -2.34 -3.67 -10.90
N ASP A 146 -2.41 -2.43 -10.42
CA ASP A 146 -2.13 -1.24 -11.23
C ASP A 146 -0.72 -0.65 -11.07
N LYS A 147 0.10 -1.23 -10.19
CA LYS A 147 1.35 -0.62 -9.67
C LYS A 147 2.27 0.00 -10.73
N ASP A 148 2.44 -0.70 -11.85
CA ASP A 148 3.33 -0.31 -12.95
C ASP A 148 2.59 0.13 -14.22
N LEU A 149 1.25 0.15 -14.22
CA LEU A 149 0.49 0.47 -15.43
C LEU A 149 0.76 1.89 -15.93
N PHE A 150 0.96 2.83 -15.00
CA PHE A 150 1.35 4.21 -15.32
C PHE A 150 2.72 4.26 -15.99
N ARG A 151 3.75 3.65 -15.40
CA ARG A 151 5.08 3.56 -16.00
C ARG A 151 5.04 2.90 -17.38
N PHE A 152 4.30 1.80 -17.54
CA PHE A 152 4.17 1.11 -18.83
C PHE A 152 3.54 1.99 -19.91
N ALA A 153 2.50 2.78 -19.57
CA ALA A 153 1.89 3.69 -20.52
C ALA A 153 2.86 4.79 -20.99
N TRP A 154 3.69 5.31 -20.09
CA TRP A 154 4.71 6.31 -20.43
C TRP A 154 5.85 5.71 -21.27
N LEU A 155 6.30 4.51 -20.94
CA LEU A 155 7.30 3.79 -21.74
C LEU A 155 6.78 3.48 -23.15
N LYS A 156 5.53 3.01 -23.27
CA LYS A 156 4.91 2.69 -24.56
C LYS A 156 4.85 3.89 -25.50
N GLN A 157 4.58 5.07 -24.96
CA GLN A 157 4.48 6.30 -25.75
C GLN A 157 5.77 7.13 -25.73
N LEU A 158 6.91 6.54 -25.31
CA LEU A 158 8.23 7.18 -25.24
C LEU A 158 8.18 8.58 -24.59
N SER A 159 7.40 8.70 -23.52
CA SER A 159 7.10 10.00 -22.91
C SER A 159 8.01 10.27 -21.73
N PRO A 160 8.54 11.49 -21.60
CA PRO A 160 9.34 11.84 -20.45
C PRO A 160 8.48 11.84 -19.18
N PHE A 161 9.03 11.26 -18.12
CA PHE A 161 8.58 11.36 -16.74
C PHE A 161 9.81 11.42 -15.83
N HIS A 162 9.64 11.92 -14.63
CA HIS A 162 10.66 11.86 -13.60
C HIS A 162 10.38 10.72 -12.64
N MET A 163 11.26 9.72 -12.59
CA MET A 163 11.29 8.75 -11.51
C MET A 163 12.18 9.29 -10.39
N ILE A 164 11.65 9.36 -9.16
CA ILE A 164 12.45 9.71 -7.98
C ILE A 164 13.63 8.75 -7.87
N ARG A 165 14.83 9.32 -7.74
CA ARG A 165 16.10 8.57 -7.86
C ARG A 165 16.53 7.88 -6.57
N TYR A 166 15.96 8.26 -5.44
CA TYR A 166 16.30 7.70 -4.14
C TYR A 166 15.49 6.42 -3.90
N PRO A 167 16.14 5.26 -3.72
CA PRO A 167 15.44 4.03 -3.42
C PRO A 167 14.60 4.15 -2.15
N PRO A 168 13.47 3.44 -2.04
CA PRO A 168 12.67 3.48 -0.82
C PRO A 168 13.43 2.94 0.39
N ALA A 169 13.22 3.57 1.53
CA ALA A 169 13.60 3.05 2.83
C ALA A 169 12.48 2.16 3.39
N VAL A 170 12.78 1.41 4.46
CA VAL A 170 11.81 0.52 5.12
C VAL A 170 11.59 0.97 6.55
N ALA A 171 10.37 1.39 6.88
CA ALA A 171 9.94 1.67 8.25
C ALA A 171 9.30 0.43 8.88
N GLY A 172 9.58 0.19 10.16
CA GLY A 172 9.13 -1.00 10.85
C GLY A 172 9.30 -1.02 12.36
N LYS A 173 8.86 -2.14 12.95
CA LYS A 173 8.90 -2.40 14.39
C LYS A 173 10.07 -3.31 14.72
N VAL A 174 10.71 -3.10 15.87
CA VAL A 174 11.67 -4.03 16.45
C VAL A 174 11.08 -4.64 17.71
N ILE A 175 11.07 -5.96 17.81
CA ILE A 175 10.69 -6.74 18.99
C ILE A 175 11.82 -7.74 19.24
N ASN A 176 12.40 -7.76 20.44
CA ASN A 176 13.50 -8.66 20.80
C ASN A 176 14.61 -8.74 19.73
N GLU A 177 15.10 -7.57 19.27
CA GLU A 177 16.13 -7.43 18.21
C GLU A 177 15.71 -7.89 16.80
N SER A 178 14.54 -8.48 16.65
CA SER A 178 13.92 -8.86 15.38
C SER A 178 13.19 -7.66 14.79
N PHE A 179 13.63 -7.18 13.63
CA PHE A 179 12.94 -6.14 12.85
C PHE A 179 11.88 -6.76 11.96
N CYS A 180 10.77 -6.05 11.79
CA CYS A 180 9.77 -6.31 10.76
C CYS A 180 9.41 -5.00 10.06
N GLY A 181 9.86 -4.85 8.81
CA GLY A 181 9.48 -3.74 7.95
C GLY A 181 8.06 -3.90 7.44
N MET A 182 7.23 -2.88 7.60
CA MET A 182 5.79 -2.92 7.27
C MET A 182 5.35 -1.71 6.44
N THR A 183 6.25 -0.76 6.20
CA THR A 183 5.94 0.51 5.54
C THR A 183 7.09 0.91 4.63
N MET A 184 6.76 1.23 3.39
CA MET A 184 7.67 1.83 2.43
C MET A 184 7.81 3.32 2.73
N ALA A 185 9.03 3.78 2.96
CA ALA A 185 9.35 5.18 3.15
C ALA A 185 9.98 5.74 1.88
N GLN A 186 9.30 6.67 1.22
CA GLN A 186 9.68 7.17 -0.10
C GLN A 186 10.04 8.64 -0.03
N HIS A 187 10.95 9.05 -0.93
CA HIS A 187 11.67 10.30 -0.78
C HIS A 187 11.19 11.38 -1.77
N ASP A 188 11.55 12.63 -1.50
CA ASP A 188 11.51 13.71 -2.47
C ASP A 188 12.75 13.72 -3.40
N THR A 189 12.86 14.75 -4.25
CA THR A 189 13.97 14.94 -5.20
C THR A 189 15.30 15.32 -4.53
N GLU A 190 15.30 15.62 -3.23
CA GLU A 190 16.50 15.89 -2.43
C GLU A 190 16.90 14.70 -1.56
N GLY A 191 16.07 13.65 -1.56
CA GLY A 191 16.28 12.41 -0.83
C GLY A 191 15.92 12.51 0.64
N ASN A 192 15.02 13.44 1.00
CA ASN A 192 14.36 13.47 2.31
C ASN A 192 13.12 12.58 2.27
N VAL A 193 12.80 11.89 3.36
CA VAL A 193 11.55 11.11 3.44
C VAL A 193 10.37 12.07 3.27
N LEU A 194 9.45 11.71 2.37
CA LEU A 194 8.25 12.49 2.08
C LEU A 194 6.99 11.68 2.32
N PHE A 195 6.97 10.40 1.93
CA PHE A 195 5.79 9.54 2.02
C PHE A 195 6.06 8.29 2.84
N LEU A 196 5.07 7.88 3.63
CA LEU A 196 5.04 6.61 4.36
C LEU A 196 3.83 5.81 3.89
N HIS A 197 4.07 4.80 3.07
CA HIS A 197 3.06 3.92 2.50
C HIS A 197 3.01 2.60 3.27
N ARG A 198 1.92 2.34 4.01
CA ARG A 198 1.78 1.09 4.78
C ARG A 198 1.44 -0.06 3.84
N ASN A 199 2.40 -0.95 3.59
CA ASN A 199 2.19 -2.15 2.77
C ASN A 199 1.49 -3.27 3.56
N SER A 200 1.52 -3.18 4.89
CA SER A 200 0.84 -4.11 5.79
C SER A 200 0.46 -3.39 7.08
N ASN A 201 -0.29 -4.08 7.94
CA ASN A 201 -0.64 -3.55 9.25
C ASN A 201 -1.40 -2.19 9.15
N ASN A 202 -2.34 -2.11 8.19
CA ASN A 202 -3.14 -0.91 7.94
C ASN A 202 -4.03 -0.57 9.14
N LEU A 203 -4.25 0.73 9.33
CA LEU A 203 -5.03 1.28 10.43
C LEU A 203 -6.49 0.89 10.30
N SER A 204 -7.08 0.43 11.40
CA SER A 204 -8.46 -0.02 11.46
C SER A 204 -9.30 0.77 12.46
N GLY A 205 -8.64 1.42 13.42
CA GLY A 205 -9.27 2.14 14.53
C GLY A 205 -9.98 1.24 15.53
N VAL A 206 -9.92 -0.07 15.35
CA VAL A 206 -10.55 -1.06 16.22
C VAL A 206 -9.48 -2.00 16.73
N ALA A 207 -9.64 -2.48 17.95
CA ALA A 207 -8.68 -3.43 18.49
C ALA A 207 -8.63 -4.60 17.50
N ARG A 208 -7.40 -5.03 17.16
CA ARG A 208 -7.20 -6.30 16.47
C ARG A 208 -7.65 -7.40 17.38
N ARG A 209 -8.96 -7.62 17.41
CA ARG A 209 -9.50 -8.89 17.83
C ARG A 209 -8.91 -9.89 16.86
N ALA A 210 -8.62 -11.07 17.37
CA ALA A 210 -8.26 -12.22 16.56
C ALA A 210 -9.27 -12.47 15.40
N ASP A 211 -10.40 -11.76 15.34
CA ASP A 211 -11.44 -11.68 14.31
C ASP A 211 -11.01 -11.75 12.84
N ARG A 212 -9.95 -11.11 12.34
CA ARG A 212 -9.60 -11.24 10.90
C ARG A 212 -8.99 -12.60 10.57
N ASP A 213 -8.03 -13.05 11.38
CA ASP A 213 -7.43 -14.38 11.23
C ASP A 213 -8.42 -15.47 11.59
N ASN A 214 -9.30 -15.20 12.55
CA ASN A 214 -10.39 -16.10 12.91
C ASN A 214 -11.48 -16.11 11.85
N MET A 215 -11.74 -15.02 11.12
CA MET A 215 -12.70 -14.98 10.01
C MET A 215 -12.17 -15.73 8.80
N ALA A 216 -10.91 -15.48 8.41
CA ALA A 216 -10.26 -16.23 7.33
C ALA A 216 -10.19 -17.73 7.68
N GLU A 217 -9.80 -18.06 8.92
CA GLU A 217 -9.80 -19.43 9.43
C GLU A 217 -11.21 -20.03 9.53
N ALA A 218 -12.21 -19.25 9.93
CA ALA A 218 -13.61 -19.68 9.99
C ALA A 218 -14.14 -20.00 8.59
N VAL A 219 -13.81 -19.18 7.60
CA VAL A 219 -14.14 -19.44 6.19
C VAL A 219 -13.43 -20.70 5.71
N ARG A 220 -12.14 -20.89 6.02
CA ARG A 220 -11.41 -22.14 5.67
C ARG A 220 -12.04 -23.37 6.32
N ARG A 221 -12.29 -23.36 7.63
CA ARG A 221 -12.91 -24.47 8.37
C ARG A 221 -14.32 -24.77 7.87
N ALA A 222 -15.13 -23.74 7.63
CA ALA A 222 -16.48 -23.90 7.12
C ALA A 222 -16.46 -24.48 5.69
N THR A 223 -15.52 -24.05 4.86
CA THR A 223 -15.34 -24.56 3.49
C THR A 223 -14.87 -26.03 3.50
N ALA A 224 -13.91 -26.38 4.36
CA ALA A 224 -13.42 -27.75 4.50
C ALA A 224 -14.51 -28.71 5.03
N LYS A 225 -15.29 -28.29 6.03
CA LYS A 225 -16.44 -29.06 6.56
C LYS A 225 -17.55 -29.24 5.52
N LEU A 226 -17.74 -28.27 4.64
CA LEU A 226 -18.72 -28.35 3.55
C LEU A 226 -18.26 -29.35 2.49
N ALA A 227 -16.97 -29.30 2.11
CA ALA A 227 -16.37 -30.21 1.15
C ALA A 227 -16.35 -31.67 1.63
N SER A 228 -16.12 -31.92 2.92
CA SER A 228 -16.13 -33.27 3.49
C SER A 228 -17.52 -33.89 3.60
N LYS A 229 -18.56 -33.07 3.78
CA LYS A 229 -19.96 -33.54 3.87
C LYS A 229 -20.58 -33.83 2.51
N ASN A 230 -20.25 -33.08 1.47
CA ASN A 230 -20.77 -33.30 0.12
C ASN A 230 -19.79 -32.80 -0.95
N PRO A 231 -18.88 -33.67 -1.45
CA PRO A 231 -17.83 -33.28 -2.41
C PRO A 231 -18.35 -32.71 -3.74
N GLY A 232 -19.56 -33.09 -4.16
CA GLY A 232 -20.23 -32.58 -5.37
C GLY A 232 -21.20 -31.42 -5.12
N GLY A 233 -21.27 -30.93 -3.88
CA GLY A 233 -22.25 -29.94 -3.45
C GLY A 233 -21.79 -28.48 -3.57
N ARG A 234 -22.52 -27.61 -2.88
CA ARG A 234 -22.22 -26.17 -2.75
C ARG A 234 -20.78 -25.96 -2.27
N LYS A 235 -20.04 -25.05 -2.92
CA LYS A 235 -18.63 -24.76 -2.61
C LYS A 235 -18.40 -23.60 -1.63
N THR A 236 -19.36 -22.71 -1.47
CA THR A 236 -19.23 -21.51 -0.62
C THR A 236 -20.07 -21.65 0.64
N PRO A 237 -19.51 -21.53 1.86
CA PRO A 237 -20.25 -21.61 3.12
C PRO A 237 -21.27 -20.45 3.28
N LYS A 238 -22.36 -20.69 4.01
CA LYS A 238 -23.37 -19.69 4.38
C LYS A 238 -22.80 -18.86 5.52
N PHE A 239 -23.25 -17.62 5.62
CA PHE A 239 -22.83 -16.72 6.71
C PHE A 239 -22.98 -17.34 8.11
N LYS A 240 -24.10 -18.04 8.38
CA LYS A 240 -24.31 -18.75 9.66
C LYS A 240 -23.31 -19.88 9.93
N GLU A 241 -22.79 -20.54 8.89
CA GLU A 241 -21.79 -21.62 9.01
C GLU A 241 -20.41 -21.04 9.34
N VAL A 242 -20.04 -19.95 8.67
CA VAL A 242 -18.81 -19.19 8.98
C VAL A 242 -18.88 -18.63 10.40
N GLN A 243 -20.02 -18.07 10.80
CA GLN A 243 -20.21 -17.50 12.14
C GLN A 243 -20.12 -18.56 13.27
N ALA A 244 -20.50 -19.81 13.00
CA ALA A 244 -20.36 -20.90 13.96
C ALA A 244 -18.90 -21.32 14.15
N GLU A 245 -18.12 -21.41 13.07
CA GLU A 245 -16.67 -21.68 13.16
C GLU A 245 -15.93 -20.52 13.84
N LEU A 246 -16.33 -19.28 13.55
CA LEU A 246 -15.76 -18.08 14.16
C LEU A 246 -15.89 -18.13 15.69
N LYS A 247 -17.09 -18.39 16.21
CA LYS A 247 -17.33 -18.57 17.65
C LYS A 247 -16.50 -19.69 18.27
N ALA A 248 -16.26 -20.78 17.53
CA ALA A 248 -15.47 -21.91 18.00
C ALA A 248 -13.97 -21.59 18.04
N ILE A 249 -13.47 -20.76 17.11
CA ILE A 249 -12.08 -20.29 17.11
C ILE A 249 -11.87 -19.27 18.24
N GLU A 250 -12.83 -18.38 18.46
CA GLU A 250 -12.82 -17.39 19.56
C GLU A 250 -12.88 -18.04 20.95
N ALA A 251 -13.40 -19.27 21.06
CA ALA A 251 -13.47 -20.02 22.31
C ALA A 251 -12.14 -20.66 22.73
N VAL A 252 -11.09 -20.61 21.90
CA VAL A 252 -9.76 -21.15 22.22
C VAL A 252 -8.85 -20.02 22.72
N PRO A 253 -8.47 -19.98 24.01
CA PRO A 253 -7.53 -19.01 24.53
C PRO A 253 -6.11 -19.38 24.04
N GLY A 254 -5.41 -18.47 23.35
CA GLY A 254 -3.97 -18.66 23.10
C GLY A 254 -3.40 -18.28 21.73
N LYS A 255 -4.13 -17.63 20.83
CA LYS A 255 -3.44 -16.88 19.75
C LYS A 255 -2.87 -15.61 20.35
N THR A 256 -1.58 -15.63 20.63
CA THR A 256 -0.77 -14.49 21.08
C THR A 256 -0.96 -13.33 20.11
N LEU A 257 -1.89 -12.45 20.44
CA LEU A 257 -1.94 -11.10 19.94
C LEU A 257 -0.69 -10.38 20.44
N GLU A 258 -0.13 -9.47 19.63
CA GLU A 258 0.76 -8.44 20.14
C GLU A 258 0.10 -7.83 21.38
N ALA A 259 0.85 -7.72 22.49
CA ALA A 259 0.32 -7.11 23.70
C ALA A 259 -0.25 -5.72 23.34
N PRO A 260 -1.47 -5.37 23.78
CA PRO A 260 -2.02 -4.06 23.51
C PRO A 260 -1.02 -2.98 23.92
N GLU A 261 -0.84 -1.98 23.06
CA GLU A 261 0.01 -0.83 23.39
C GLU A 261 -0.57 -0.14 24.63
N LEU A 262 0.31 0.29 25.54
CA LEU A 262 -0.10 0.90 26.82
C LEU A 262 -0.72 2.29 26.65
N ASP A 263 -0.66 2.86 25.44
CA ASP A 263 -1.19 4.18 25.11
C ASP A 263 -2.70 4.20 24.84
N GLY A 264 -3.35 3.03 24.89
CA GLY A 264 -4.81 2.91 24.78
C GLY A 264 -5.35 3.00 23.34
N PHE A 265 -4.49 3.14 22.33
CA PHE A 265 -4.94 3.10 20.94
C PHE A 265 -5.07 1.66 20.42
N PRO A 266 -6.05 1.36 19.54
CA PRO A 266 -6.36 -0.03 19.20
C PRO A 266 -5.42 -0.64 18.14
N ASP A 267 -4.90 0.17 17.22
CA ASP A 267 -3.88 -0.25 16.25
C ASP A 267 -2.49 -0.18 16.92
N PRO A 268 -1.53 -1.06 16.60
CA PRO A 268 -0.21 -1.05 17.21
C PRO A 268 0.70 0.06 16.65
N VAL A 269 1.74 0.43 17.42
CA VAL A 269 2.87 1.22 16.91
C VAL A 269 3.70 0.33 16.01
N ILE A 270 3.94 0.75 14.76
CA ILE A 270 4.75 0.00 13.78
C ILE A 270 5.94 0.80 13.25
N TRP A 271 6.07 2.09 13.57
CA TRP A 271 7.19 2.92 13.12
C TRP A 271 8.15 3.20 14.29
N THR A 272 9.02 2.24 14.57
CA THR A 272 10.06 2.40 15.60
C THR A 272 11.43 2.72 14.98
N HIS A 273 11.72 2.11 13.84
CA HIS A 273 13.00 2.22 13.15
C HIS A 273 12.78 2.44 11.65
N LEU A 274 13.70 3.19 11.04
CA LEU A 274 13.79 3.42 9.62
C LEU A 274 15.12 2.85 9.10
N VAL A 275 15.04 1.96 8.13
CA VAL A 275 16.20 1.33 7.48
C VAL A 275 16.36 1.93 6.09
N SER A 276 17.42 2.73 5.92
CA SER A 276 17.63 3.55 4.73
C SER A 276 18.87 3.10 3.95
N PHE A 277 18.79 3.16 2.62
CA PHE A 277 19.91 2.82 1.76
C PHE A 277 20.95 3.95 1.73
N LYS A 278 22.23 3.61 1.83
CA LYS A 278 23.32 4.61 1.80
C LYS A 278 23.50 5.17 0.40
N ARG A 279 23.51 6.50 0.29
CA ARG A 279 23.70 7.23 -0.98
C ARG A 279 25.00 6.88 -1.71
N ALA A 280 26.07 6.54 -0.98
CA ALA A 280 27.37 6.20 -1.55
C ALA A 280 27.44 4.77 -2.13
N THR A 281 26.41 3.96 -1.90
CA THR A 281 26.39 2.55 -2.34
C THR A 281 25.85 2.44 -3.76
N ARG A 282 26.40 1.50 -4.55
CA ARG A 282 25.89 1.16 -5.88
C ARG A 282 24.49 0.55 -5.78
N LEU A 283 23.56 1.02 -6.62
CA LEU A 283 22.17 0.54 -6.66
C LEU A 283 22.01 -0.98 -6.81
N ALA A 284 22.97 -1.67 -7.43
CA ALA A 284 22.97 -3.14 -7.53
C ALA A 284 22.98 -3.85 -6.15
N HIS A 285 23.34 -3.14 -5.07
CA HIS A 285 23.35 -3.66 -3.70
C HIS A 285 22.06 -3.29 -2.92
N TYR A 286 21.12 -2.60 -3.56
CA TYR A 286 19.81 -2.33 -2.99
C TYR A 286 18.95 -3.60 -3.11
N VAL A 287 18.79 -4.30 -2.00
CA VAL A 287 17.99 -5.52 -1.90
C VAL A 287 17.12 -5.41 -0.65
N ILE A 288 15.81 -5.51 -0.84
CA ILE A 288 14.81 -5.60 0.22
C ILE A 288 14.31 -7.04 0.23
N GLU A 289 14.49 -7.75 1.33
CA GLU A 289 14.05 -9.14 1.44
C GLU A 289 12.59 -9.19 1.93
N THR A 290 11.90 -10.26 1.56
CA THR A 290 10.60 -10.63 2.13
C THR A 290 10.77 -11.85 3.01
N TYR A 291 10.39 -11.77 4.28
CA TYR A 291 10.55 -12.86 5.24
C TYR A 291 9.41 -12.88 6.26
N ASN A 292 9.34 -13.96 7.03
CA ASN A 292 8.54 -14.04 8.24
C ASN A 292 9.44 -13.97 9.48
N ALA A 293 8.99 -13.26 10.51
CA ALA A 293 9.77 -12.98 11.72
C ALA A 293 9.19 -13.68 12.97
N ASP A 294 8.60 -14.87 12.80
CA ASP A 294 8.17 -15.73 13.92
C ASP A 294 9.38 -16.12 14.81
N PRO A 295 9.20 -16.18 16.15
CA PRO A 295 7.95 -15.95 16.90
C PRO A 295 7.70 -14.48 17.29
N GLU A 296 8.61 -13.55 17.02
CA GLU A 296 8.45 -12.14 17.46
C GLU A 296 7.28 -11.44 16.76
N PHE A 297 6.96 -11.86 15.54
CA PHE A 297 5.79 -11.43 14.77
C PHE A 297 4.98 -12.64 14.31
N SER A 298 3.68 -12.45 14.08
CA SER A 298 2.79 -13.53 13.62
C SER A 298 3.29 -14.16 12.32
N LYS A 299 3.03 -15.46 12.13
CA LYS A 299 3.41 -16.19 10.90
C LYS A 299 2.79 -15.62 9.63
N GLU A 300 1.66 -14.95 9.77
CA GLU A 300 0.91 -14.30 8.70
C GLU A 300 1.44 -12.90 8.37
N GLN A 301 2.25 -12.31 9.25
CA GLN A 301 2.87 -11.00 9.00
C GLN A 301 4.04 -11.18 8.03
N ASN A 302 3.91 -10.59 6.84
CA ASN A 302 5.02 -10.44 5.91
C ASN A 302 5.88 -9.25 6.34
N CYS A 303 7.17 -9.47 6.48
CA CYS A 303 8.14 -8.45 6.85
C CYS A 303 9.02 -8.12 5.64
N TYR A 304 9.36 -6.84 5.50
CA TYR A 304 10.24 -6.34 4.45
C TYR A 304 11.58 -5.86 5.05
N GLY A 305 12.63 -5.85 4.23
CA GLY A 305 13.94 -5.34 4.61
C GLY A 305 14.84 -6.46 5.13
N GLN A 306 15.37 -6.32 6.34
CA GLN A 306 16.25 -7.33 6.95
C GLN A 306 15.88 -7.53 8.41
N ARG A 307 15.77 -8.80 8.84
CA ARG A 307 15.38 -9.14 10.22
C ARG A 307 16.36 -8.59 11.25
N GLU A 308 17.66 -8.68 10.96
CA GLU A 308 18.72 -8.25 11.87
C GLU A 308 19.28 -6.91 11.41
N LEU A 309 19.07 -5.88 12.23
CA LEU A 309 19.50 -4.52 11.92
C LEU A 309 21.02 -4.37 12.04
N GLY A 310 21.61 -3.51 11.19
CA GLY A 310 23.02 -3.15 11.25
C GLY A 310 24.01 -4.13 10.60
N LYS A 311 23.58 -5.32 10.18
CA LYS A 311 24.45 -6.31 9.53
C LYS A 311 24.83 -5.94 8.09
N ASN A 312 23.92 -5.30 7.35
CA ASN A 312 24.19 -4.93 5.97
C ASN A 312 24.90 -3.57 5.89
N PRO A 313 26.15 -3.51 5.40
CA PRO A 313 26.91 -2.26 5.35
C PRO A 313 26.33 -1.25 4.36
N ASN A 314 25.41 -1.66 3.48
CA ASN A 314 24.78 -0.80 2.47
C ASN A 314 23.58 -0.02 3.00
N PHE A 315 23.07 -0.39 4.17
CA PHE A 315 21.96 0.29 4.83
C PHE A 315 22.43 0.91 6.14
N TYR A 316 21.68 1.90 6.62
CA TYR A 316 21.84 2.48 7.94
C TYR A 316 20.48 2.58 8.62
N VAL A 317 20.50 2.63 9.94
CA VAL A 317 19.29 2.57 10.77
C VAL A 317 19.18 3.86 11.56
N GLN A 318 17.97 4.41 11.59
CA GLN A 318 17.60 5.54 12.44
C GLN A 318 16.41 5.13 13.30
N LYS A 319 16.31 5.66 14.52
CA LYS A 319 15.07 5.58 15.28
C LYS A 319 14.09 6.61 14.74
N VAL A 320 12.84 6.23 14.57
CA VAL A 320 11.78 7.15 14.13
C VAL A 320 11.58 8.27 15.15
N ALA A 321 11.83 8.01 16.44
CA ALA A 321 11.80 9.00 17.51
C ALA A 321 12.74 10.20 17.27
N ASP A 322 13.82 10.01 16.51
CA ASP A 322 14.82 11.05 16.22
C ASP A 322 14.50 11.84 14.93
N LEU A 323 13.39 11.51 14.24
CA LEU A 323 12.97 12.15 13.00
C LEU A 323 11.92 13.25 13.27
N SER A 324 11.83 14.23 12.38
CA SER A 324 10.92 15.38 12.51
C SER A 324 9.43 15.00 12.53
N PHE A 325 9.08 13.78 12.10
CA PHE A 325 7.72 13.27 12.01
C PHE A 325 7.45 12.13 13.01
N SER A 326 8.22 12.06 14.11
CA SER A 326 8.08 11.01 15.14
C SER A 326 6.68 10.90 15.76
N GLY A 327 5.93 12.00 15.85
CA GLY A 327 4.56 12.03 16.37
C GLY A 327 3.47 11.59 15.38
N LEU A 328 3.80 11.45 14.09
CA LEU A 328 2.81 11.25 13.02
C LEU A 328 2.01 9.95 13.20
N GLU A 329 2.65 8.86 13.59
CA GLU A 329 1.95 7.58 13.79
C GLU A 329 0.87 7.67 14.86
N THR A 330 1.16 8.35 15.96
CA THR A 330 0.22 8.54 17.07
C THR A 330 -1.02 9.30 16.61
N GLU A 331 -0.84 10.36 15.80
CA GLU A 331 -1.96 11.11 15.24
C GLU A 331 -2.82 10.26 14.31
N LEU A 332 -2.20 9.47 13.44
CA LEU A 332 -2.92 8.60 12.51
C LEU A 332 -3.71 7.51 13.24
N ARG A 333 -3.13 6.90 14.28
CA ARG A 333 -3.82 5.91 15.14
C ARG A 333 -5.01 6.54 15.87
N ARG A 334 -4.88 7.79 16.34
CA ARG A 334 -5.99 8.55 16.91
C ARG A 334 -7.10 8.78 15.89
N TYR A 335 -6.78 9.27 14.69
CA TYR A 335 -7.79 9.50 13.63
C TYR A 335 -8.50 8.21 13.22
N ALA A 336 -7.76 7.09 13.12
CA ALA A 336 -8.37 5.80 12.83
C ALA A 336 -9.38 5.39 13.91
N MET A 337 -9.00 5.49 15.19
CA MET A 337 -9.88 5.20 16.33
C MET A 337 -11.13 6.10 16.33
N GLU A 338 -10.97 7.40 16.11
CA GLU A 338 -12.10 8.33 16.03
C GLU A 338 -13.04 7.99 14.88
N ALA A 339 -12.51 7.62 13.72
CA ALA A 339 -13.30 7.18 12.58
C ALA A 339 -14.08 5.89 12.87
N ALA A 340 -13.46 4.93 13.56
CA ALA A 340 -14.11 3.69 13.98
C ALA A 340 -15.24 3.93 14.99
N ASN A 341 -15.02 4.80 15.98
CA ASN A 341 -16.03 5.16 16.97
C ASN A 341 -17.25 5.83 16.32
N ARG A 342 -17.03 6.81 15.44
CA ARG A 342 -18.12 7.48 14.68
C ARG A 342 -18.90 6.50 13.81
N ARG A 343 -18.21 5.52 13.20
CA ARG A 343 -18.88 4.45 12.44
C ARG A 343 -19.77 3.62 13.35
N GLN A 344 -19.30 3.25 14.54
CA GLN A 344 -20.06 2.46 15.51
C GLN A 344 -21.29 3.21 16.02
N GLU A 345 -21.17 4.49 16.32
CA GLU A 345 -22.29 5.35 16.73
C GLU A 345 -23.41 5.38 15.69
N LYS A 346 -23.05 5.55 14.41
CA LYS A 346 -24.02 5.53 13.29
C LYS A 346 -24.66 4.17 13.09
N LEU A 347 -23.92 3.08 13.29
CA LEU A 347 -24.49 1.73 13.22
C LEU A 347 -25.43 1.42 14.40
N SER A 348 -25.22 2.08 15.53
CA SER A 348 -26.01 1.88 16.77
C SER A 348 -27.23 2.80 16.85
N SER A 349 -27.31 3.82 15.99
CA SER A 349 -28.42 4.79 15.90
C SER A 349 -28.99 4.82 14.47
N PRO A 350 -29.87 3.86 14.09
CA PRO A 350 -30.36 3.68 12.73
C PRO A 350 -31.12 4.87 12.14
#